data_AF-A0A537BX22-F1
#
_entry.id   AF-A0A537BX22-F1
#
_cell.length_a   1.000
_cell.length_b   1.000
_cell.length_c   1.000
_cell.angle_alpha   90.00
_cell.angle_beta   90.00
_cell.angle_gamma   90.00
#
_symmetry.space_group_name_H-M   'P 1'
#
loop_
_entity.id
_entity.type
_entity.pdbx_description
1 polymer ?
#
loop_
_entity_poly.entity_id
_entity_poly.type
_entity_poly.pdbx_seq_one_letter_code
_entity_poly.pdbx_strand_id
1 'polypeptide(L)'
;MVQPESIKWHGEARSERKYVNYKRYNAVRMSTLARIQDLAAKEFSIDPTRLDPHVQLDTLGIDSLSFIEFMFKVEEEFGVSVSDEDLKGIKTLADLERHVVDALAAAGKG
;
A
#
# COMPACT_ATOMS: atom_id res chain seq x y z
N MET A 1 -19.15 -19.81 1.93
CA MET A 1 -18.26 -19.13 0.96
C MET A 1 -17.00 -19.97 0.85
N VAL A 2 -16.74 -20.47 -0.35
CA VAL A 2 -16.06 -21.74 -0.57
C VAL A 2 -14.55 -21.54 -0.64
N GLN A 3 -13.79 -22.19 0.24
CA GLN A 3 -12.37 -22.45 0.02
C GLN A 3 -12.31 -23.55 -1.05
N PRO A 4 -11.78 -23.31 -2.27
CA PRO A 4 -11.79 -24.36 -3.27
C PRO A 4 -10.75 -25.42 -2.92
N GLU A 5 -11.23 -26.66 -3.03
CA GLU A 5 -10.72 -27.89 -2.46
C GLU A 5 -9.40 -28.41 -3.04
N SER A 6 -8.79 -29.31 -2.27
CA SER A 6 -7.68 -30.20 -2.65
C SER A 6 -7.79 -30.74 -4.09
N ILE A 7 -6.80 -30.41 -4.93
CA ILE A 7 -6.44 -31.27 -6.06
C ILE A 7 -5.06 -31.86 -5.79
N LYS A 8 -5.04 -33.19 -5.72
CA LYS A 8 -3.86 -34.05 -5.58
C LYS A 8 -3.26 -34.23 -6.98
N TRP A 9 -2.01 -33.82 -7.21
CA TRP A 9 -1.23 -34.26 -8.38
C TRP A 9 0.25 -34.46 -8.01
N HIS A 10 0.78 -35.59 -8.47
CA HIS A 10 2.19 -35.97 -8.43
C HIS A 10 3.03 -34.98 -9.25
N GLY A 11 4.06 -34.39 -8.63
CA GLY A 11 5.11 -33.64 -9.32
C GLY A 11 5.35 -32.23 -8.76
N GLU A 12 6.63 -31.93 -8.55
CA GLU A 12 7.22 -30.60 -8.78
C GLU A 12 7.24 -29.57 -7.63
N ALA A 13 8.45 -29.30 -7.12
CA ALA A 13 8.83 -28.26 -6.16
C ALA A 13 8.56 -26.80 -6.62
N ARG A 14 7.62 -26.57 -7.55
CA ARG A 14 7.32 -25.26 -8.14
C ARG A 14 6.20 -24.51 -7.40
N SER A 15 5.38 -25.22 -6.61
CA SER A 15 4.16 -24.67 -6.00
C SER A 15 4.40 -23.87 -4.73
N GLU A 16 5.38 -24.22 -3.89
CA GLU A 16 5.66 -23.53 -2.62
C GLU A 16 6.15 -22.09 -2.81
N ARG A 17 6.98 -21.83 -3.84
CA ARG A 17 7.56 -20.50 -4.10
C ARG A 17 6.52 -19.40 -4.34
N LYS A 18 5.37 -19.74 -4.91
CA LYS A 18 4.30 -18.76 -5.17
C LYS A 18 3.59 -18.33 -3.88
N TYR A 19 3.36 -19.27 -2.96
CA TYR A 19 2.68 -19.00 -1.69
C TYR A 19 3.52 -18.15 -0.73
N VAL A 20 4.82 -18.42 -0.60
CA VAL A 20 5.72 -17.59 0.23
C VAL A 20 5.81 -16.16 -0.29
N ASN A 21 5.83 -15.97 -1.61
CA ASN A 21 5.86 -14.64 -2.21
C ASN A 21 4.59 -13.83 -1.91
N TYR A 22 3.40 -14.45 -2.07
CA TYR A 22 2.13 -13.80 -1.78
C TYR A 22 2.00 -13.41 -0.30
N LYS A 23 2.42 -14.27 0.64
CA LYS A 23 2.37 -13.95 2.07
C LYS A 23 3.27 -12.77 2.41
N ARG A 24 4.48 -12.71 1.84
CA ARG A 24 5.43 -11.60 2.06
C ARG A 24 4.88 -10.30 1.49
N TYR A 25 4.34 -10.32 0.27
CA TYR A 25 3.72 -9.15 -0.35
C TYR A 25 2.57 -8.61 0.51
N ASN A 26 1.64 -9.45 0.95
CA ASN A 26 0.53 -8.99 1.80
C ASN A 26 0.98 -8.50 3.17
N ALA A 27 2.01 -9.10 3.76
CA ALA A 27 2.55 -8.62 5.03
C ALA A 27 3.15 -7.22 4.87
N VAL A 28 3.93 -6.99 3.81
CA VAL A 28 4.47 -5.67 3.48
C VAL A 28 3.32 -4.68 3.25
N ARG A 29 2.37 -5.02 2.38
CA ARG A 29 1.16 -4.20 2.13
C ARG A 29 0.43 -3.78 3.40
N MET A 30 0.09 -4.74 4.25
CA MET A 30 -0.61 -4.46 5.52
C MET A 30 0.21 -3.55 6.44
N SER A 31 1.53 -3.76 6.52
CA SER A 31 2.41 -2.92 7.34
C SER A 31 2.58 -1.51 6.76
N THR A 32 2.70 -1.38 5.44
CA THR A 32 2.81 -0.11 4.73
C THR A 32 1.52 0.69 4.83
N LEU A 33 0.37 0.06 4.60
CA LEU A 33 -0.94 0.70 4.73
C LEU A 33 -1.15 1.27 6.14
N ALA A 34 -0.87 0.46 7.17
CA ALA A 34 -1.04 0.89 8.56
C ALA A 34 -0.16 2.11 8.90
N ARG A 35 1.06 2.15 8.36
CA ARG A 35 1.97 3.29 8.53
C ARG A 35 1.47 4.53 7.79
N ILE A 36 1.05 4.39 6.53
CA ILE A 36 0.48 5.49 5.74
C ILE A 36 -0.77 6.05 6.44
N GLN A 37 -1.64 5.20 6.98
CA GLN A 37 -2.83 5.63 7.74
C GLN A 37 -2.47 6.38 9.02
N ASP A 38 -1.46 5.92 9.77
CA ASP A 38 -0.98 6.61 10.98
C ASP A 38 -0.37 7.99 10.66
N LEU A 39 0.44 8.08 9.60
CA LEU A 39 0.96 9.35 9.10
C LEU A 39 -0.18 10.28 8.67
N ALA A 40 -1.13 9.80 7.85
CA ALA A 40 -2.25 10.59 7.38
C ALA A 40 -3.13 11.07 8.55
N ALA A 41 -3.36 10.21 9.55
CA ALA A 41 -4.12 10.56 10.74
C ALA A 41 -3.48 11.72 11.52
N LYS A 42 -2.15 11.70 11.65
CA LYS A 42 -1.39 12.76 12.33
C LYS A 42 -1.36 14.05 11.52
N GLU A 43 -1.11 13.96 10.21
CA GLU A 43 -0.98 15.11 9.32
C GLU A 43 -2.30 15.84 9.12
N PHE A 44 -3.39 15.09 8.90
CA PHE A 44 -4.70 15.66 8.64
C PHE A 44 -5.56 15.79 9.90
N SER A 45 -5.06 15.36 11.07
CA SER A 45 -5.84 15.28 12.32
C SER A 45 -7.16 14.50 12.15
N ILE A 46 -7.12 13.42 11.35
CA ILE A 46 -8.26 12.53 11.09
C ILE A 46 -8.08 11.26 11.91
N ASP A 47 -9.17 10.74 12.47
CA ASP A 47 -9.12 9.48 13.21
C ASP A 47 -8.74 8.31 12.26
N PRO A 48 -7.75 7.46 12.60
CA PRO A 48 -7.33 6.37 11.74
C PRO A 48 -8.45 5.36 11.46
N THR A 49 -9.47 5.25 12.33
CA THR A 49 -10.62 4.37 12.05
C THR A 49 -11.57 4.95 11.02
N ARG A 50 -11.47 6.24 10.70
CA ARG A 50 -12.28 6.94 9.69
C ARG A 50 -11.55 7.07 8.36
N LEU A 51 -10.23 6.82 8.33
CA LEU A 51 -9.43 6.79 7.12
C LEU A 51 -9.67 5.50 6.35
N ASP A 52 -10.76 5.50 5.57
CA ASP A 52 -11.02 4.41 4.63
C ASP A 52 -10.06 4.50 3.44
N PRO A 53 -9.27 3.45 3.17
CA PRO A 53 -8.25 3.50 2.14
C PRO A 53 -8.82 3.47 0.70
N HIS A 54 -10.09 3.12 0.52
CA HIS A 54 -10.77 3.09 -0.78
C HIS A 54 -11.51 4.39 -1.09
N VAL A 55 -11.58 5.31 -0.12
CA VAL A 55 -12.24 6.60 -0.26
C VAL A 55 -11.29 7.63 -0.88
N GLN A 56 -11.85 8.56 -1.66
CA GLN A 56 -11.06 9.62 -2.27
C GLN A 56 -10.57 10.62 -1.24
N LEU A 57 -9.33 11.07 -1.36
CA LEU A 57 -8.70 12.00 -0.43
C LEU A 57 -9.48 13.32 -0.32
N ASP A 58 -9.96 13.85 -1.45
CA ASP A 58 -10.86 15.02 -1.51
C ASP A 58 -12.10 14.86 -0.61
N THR A 59 -12.68 13.66 -0.56
CA THR A 59 -13.89 13.40 0.23
C THR A 59 -13.62 13.28 1.74
N LEU A 60 -12.34 13.06 2.11
CA LEU A 60 -11.86 13.12 3.48
C LEU A 60 -11.54 14.56 3.92
N GLY A 61 -11.70 15.55 3.02
CA GLY A 61 -11.36 16.95 3.27
C GLY A 61 -9.86 17.23 3.17
N ILE A 62 -9.10 16.35 2.50
CA ILE A 62 -7.67 16.53 2.26
C ILE A 62 -7.50 17.41 1.03
N ASP A 63 -6.83 18.56 1.21
CA ASP A 63 -6.51 19.45 0.10
C ASP A 63 -5.36 18.89 -0.75
N SER A 64 -5.37 19.20 -2.04
CA SER A 64 -4.31 18.85 -2.99
C SER A 64 -2.90 19.28 -2.54
N LEU A 65 -2.76 20.45 -1.89
CA LEU A 65 -1.46 20.92 -1.38
C LEU A 65 -1.00 20.09 -0.19
N SER A 66 -1.90 19.85 0.77
CA SER A 66 -1.60 19.04 1.94
C SER A 66 -1.32 17.58 1.57
N PHE A 67 -1.95 17.08 0.51
CA PHE A 67 -1.63 15.78 -0.06
C PHE A 67 -0.20 15.72 -0.64
N ILE A 68 0.25 16.77 -1.33
CA ILE A 68 1.62 16.85 -1.85
C ILE A 68 2.63 16.86 -0.70
N GLU A 69 2.40 17.64 0.35
CA GLU A 69 3.26 17.65 1.55
C GLU A 69 3.31 16.29 2.25
N PHE A 70 2.14 15.64 2.36
CA PHE A 70 2.03 14.28 2.88
C PHE A 70 2.80 13.27 2.02
N MET A 71 2.77 13.41 0.69
CA MET A 71 3.49 12.54 -0.23
C MET A 71 5.00 12.59 0.04
N PHE A 72 5.56 13.79 0.17
CA PHE A 72 6.99 13.95 0.47
C PHE A 72 7.37 13.25 1.79
N LYS A 73 6.54 13.37 2.83
CA LYS A 73 6.77 12.67 4.10
C LYS A 73 6.73 11.16 3.94
N VAL A 74 5.83 10.62 3.12
CA VAL A 74 5.76 9.19 2.82
C VAL A 74 7.00 8.74 2.03
N GLU A 75 7.41 9.48 1.02
CA GLU A 75 8.64 9.21 0.27
C GLU A 75 9.88 9.18 1.17
N GLU A 76 10.02 10.14 2.08
CA GLU A 76 11.11 10.20 3.05
C GLU A 76 11.07 9.06 4.07
N GLU A 77 9.89 8.75 4.64
CA GLU A 77 9.71 7.68 5.64
C GLU A 77 10.07 6.30 5.07
N PHE A 78 9.61 6.00 3.85
CA PHE A 78 9.87 4.70 3.22
C PHE A 78 11.16 4.67 2.39
N GLY A 79 11.74 5.83 2.10
CA GLY A 79 12.89 5.99 1.20
C GLY A 79 12.57 5.52 -0.22
N VAL A 80 11.38 5.88 -0.71
CA VAL A 80 10.90 5.59 -2.07
C VAL A 80 10.74 6.89 -2.85
N SER A 81 10.56 6.79 -4.17
CA SER A 81 10.25 7.94 -5.01
C SER A 81 9.04 7.63 -5.88
N VAL A 82 8.09 8.55 -5.92
CA VAL A 82 6.84 8.48 -6.67
C VAL A 82 6.91 9.52 -7.78
N SER A 83 6.72 9.09 -9.03
CA SER A 83 6.76 9.99 -10.18
C SER A 83 5.55 10.94 -10.17
N ASP A 84 5.68 12.11 -10.80
CA ASP A 84 4.55 13.07 -10.86
C ASP A 84 3.34 12.53 -11.62
N GLU A 85 3.57 11.61 -12.58
CA GLU A 85 2.53 10.86 -13.28
C GLU A 85 1.74 9.93 -12.35
N ASP A 86 2.44 9.18 -11.47
CA ASP A 86 1.84 8.33 -10.47
C ASP A 86 1.07 9.17 -9.44
N LEU A 87 1.68 10.28 -8.98
CA LEU A 87 1.07 11.20 -8.02
C LEU A 87 -0.28 11.75 -8.52
N LYS A 88 -0.39 12.09 -9.81
CA LYS A 88 -1.67 12.52 -10.43
C LYS A 88 -2.69 11.38 -10.54
N GLY A 89 -2.23 10.13 -10.61
CA GLY A 89 -3.07 8.94 -10.61
C GLY A 89 -3.60 8.55 -9.23
N ILE A 90 -2.88 8.92 -8.17
CA ILE A 90 -3.23 8.60 -6.79
C ILE A 90 -4.40 9.47 -6.32
N LYS A 91 -5.54 8.82 -6.07
CA LYS A 91 -6.74 9.48 -5.54
C LYS A 91 -7.16 8.95 -4.17
N THR A 92 -6.62 7.81 -3.76
CA THR A 92 -6.98 7.10 -2.54
C THR A 92 -5.71 6.67 -1.79
N LEU A 93 -5.82 6.39 -0.49
CA LEU A 93 -4.69 5.85 0.27
C LEU A 93 -4.31 4.44 -0.20
N ALA A 94 -5.25 3.66 -0.76
CA ALA A 94 -4.96 2.35 -1.35
C ALA A 94 -4.12 2.46 -2.62
N ASP A 95 -4.37 3.46 -3.47
CA ASP A 95 -3.52 3.73 -4.64
C ASP A 95 -2.10 4.07 -4.16
N LEU A 96 -1.97 5.02 -3.23
CA LEU A 96 -0.69 5.40 -2.65
C LEU A 96 0.06 4.18 -2.08
N GLU A 97 -0.61 3.41 -1.24
CA GLU A 97 -0.06 2.19 -0.64
C GLU A 97 0.50 1.24 -1.69
N ARG A 98 -0.25 1.03 -2.78
CA ARG A 98 0.17 0.16 -3.87
C ARG A 98 1.44 0.67 -4.53
N HIS A 99 1.54 1.97 -4.80
CA HIS A 99 2.76 2.56 -5.39
C HIS A 99 3.96 2.43 -4.44
N VAL A 100 3.77 2.68 -3.14
CA VAL A 100 4.85 2.54 -2.14
C VAL A 100 5.31 1.09 -2.02
N VAL A 101 4.39 0.13 -1.96
CA VAL A 101 4.74 -1.30 -1.90
C VAL A 101 5.50 -1.73 -3.15
N ASP A 102 5.05 -1.30 -4.33
CA ASP A 102 5.71 -1.64 -5.59
C ASP A 102 7.13 -1.06 -5.63
N ALA A 103 7.29 0.21 -5.22
CA ALA A 103 8.58 0.86 -5.09
C ALA A 103 9.49 0.16 -4.08
N LEU A 104 8.97 -0.26 -2.92
CA LEU A 104 9.74 -1.01 -1.91
C LEU A 104 10.17 -2.39 -2.44
N ALA A 105 9.31 -3.06 -3.20
CA ALA A 105 9.62 -4.35 -3.83
C ALA A 105 10.68 -4.18 -4.93
N ALA A 106 10.59 -3.12 -5.74
CA ALA A 106 11.55 -2.78 -6.78
C ALA A 106 12.91 -2.33 -6.21
N ALA A 107 12.91 -1.61 -5.08
CA ALA A 107 14.11 -1.13 -4.41
C ALA A 107 14.95 -2.23 -3.72
N GLY A 108 14.48 -3.48 -3.72
CA GLY A 108 15.26 -4.62 -3.22
C GLY A 108 15.53 -4.60 -1.71
N LYS A 109 14.82 -3.79 -0.92
CA LYS A 109 14.84 -3.82 0.55
C LYS A 109 13.98 -4.98 1.09
N GLY A 110 14.19 -6.17 0.52
CA GLY A 110 13.57 -7.44 0.89
C GLY A 110 14.30 -8.12 2.02
#